data_AF-A0A851LK32-F1
#
_entry.id   AF-A0A851LK32-F1
#
_cell.length_a   1.000
_cell.length_b   1.000
_cell.length_c   1.000
_cell.angle_alpha   90.00
_cell.angle_beta   90.00
_cell.angle_gamma   90.00
#
_symmetry.space_group_name_H-M   'P 1'
#
loop_
_entity.id
_entity.type
_entity.pdbx_description
1 polymer ?
#
loop_
_entity_poly.entity_id
_entity_poly.type
_entity_poly.pdbx_seq_one_letter_code
_entity_poly.pdbx_strand_id
1 'polypeptide(L)'
;MKSYFTKESKILAHNEKVTLYSKLLQSAQEQHGKLQSRIEKMDELLKEAESCLVALEADSECEEWEADCSDEMTEEENLEEELESLKAQEEELQRELSGLEMQNEQMLAEMKQLEQEEKSCQELLETYDFTEWEITEWSEQQAVFNFLYDSIELTVVFGPPIDGDVFGEDPSRKIVCLNFESLLDEEKAPPSSCLVQRLIFQFIESQGCWQEKCPTLYHLPQVLRDVSLVVSRCKILGEEIEFLERWGGKFNLLKTAINDTKVKLLFSASAAFAKFELTLSLSANYPSASLPFTVQKQIGNIGEEEISAVLSNVPIGDHYLRRIVSLIHQNLLQDPR
;
A
#
# COMPACT_ATOMS: atom_id res chain seq x y z
N MET A 1 41.65 58.28 -40.09
CA MET A 1 41.47 58.25 -38.62
C MET A 1 41.24 56.85 -38.00
N LYS A 2 41.18 55.73 -38.74
CA LYS A 2 40.95 54.39 -38.12
C LYS A 2 42.20 53.68 -37.54
N SER A 3 43.41 54.11 -37.91
CA SER A 3 44.69 53.46 -37.50
C SER A 3 45.22 53.93 -36.13
N TYR A 4 44.89 55.15 -35.71
CA TYR A 4 45.38 55.74 -34.45
C TYR A 4 44.70 55.10 -33.22
N PHE A 5 43.37 54.97 -33.27
CA PHE A 5 42.57 54.37 -32.19
C PHE A 5 42.95 52.91 -31.88
N THR A 6 43.34 52.13 -32.89
CA THR A 6 43.76 50.73 -32.69
C THR A 6 45.12 50.62 -31.99
N LYS A 7 46.03 51.59 -32.23
CA LYS A 7 47.32 51.64 -31.52
C LYS A 7 47.15 52.08 -30.07
N GLU A 8 46.30 53.08 -29.84
CA GLU A 8 46.01 53.59 -28.50
C GLU A 8 45.32 52.53 -27.62
N SER A 9 44.34 51.80 -28.16
CA SER A 9 43.68 50.69 -27.46
C SER A 9 44.66 49.56 -27.10
N LYS A 10 45.65 49.25 -27.96
CA LYS A 10 46.67 48.25 -27.67
C LYS A 10 47.64 48.68 -26.56
N ILE A 11 47.99 49.97 -26.51
CA ILE A 11 48.83 50.53 -25.45
C ILE A 11 48.07 50.49 -24.11
N LEU A 12 46.78 50.83 -24.14
CA LEU A 12 45.93 50.82 -22.95
C LEU A 12 45.77 49.39 -22.40
N ALA A 13 45.47 48.41 -23.26
CA ALA A 13 45.41 47.00 -22.89
C ALA A 13 46.76 46.46 -22.39
N HIS A 14 47.89 46.91 -22.96
CA HIS A 14 49.22 46.55 -22.46
C HIS A 14 49.49 47.13 -21.06
N ASN A 15 49.13 48.38 -20.81
CA ASN A 15 49.29 49.01 -19.49
C ASN A 15 48.37 48.38 -18.43
N GLU A 16 47.13 48.02 -18.80
CA GLU A 16 46.24 47.23 -17.94
C GLU A 16 46.86 45.86 -17.62
N LYS A 17 47.41 45.18 -18.63
CA LYS A 17 48.11 43.90 -18.46
C LYS A 17 49.29 44.05 -17.49
N VAL A 18 50.18 45.03 -17.68
CA VAL A 18 51.32 45.29 -16.78
C VAL A 18 50.86 45.55 -15.35
N THR A 19 49.78 46.30 -15.18
CA THR A 19 49.20 46.59 -13.86
C THR A 19 48.65 45.32 -13.21
N LEU A 20 47.99 44.45 -13.96
CA LEU A 20 47.50 43.16 -13.47
C LEU A 20 48.65 42.23 -13.06
N TYR A 21 49.71 42.11 -13.89
CA TYR A 21 50.87 41.29 -13.52
C TYR A 21 51.62 41.85 -12.31
N SER A 22 51.72 43.17 -12.18
CA SER A 22 52.34 43.80 -11.01
C SER A 22 51.53 43.52 -9.73
N LYS A 23 50.19 43.59 -9.79
CA LYS A 23 49.32 43.22 -8.66
C LYS A 23 49.43 41.73 -8.32
N LEU A 24 49.50 40.86 -9.33
CA LEU A 24 49.67 39.43 -9.12
C LEU A 24 51.02 39.11 -8.46
N LEU A 25 52.10 39.77 -8.89
CA LEU A 25 53.43 39.61 -8.30
C LEU A 25 53.44 40.04 -6.83
N GLN A 26 52.84 41.21 -6.52
CA GLN A 26 52.75 41.71 -5.16
C GLN A 26 51.93 40.77 -4.27
N SER A 27 50.78 40.29 -4.76
CA SER A 27 49.98 39.30 -4.04
C SER A 27 50.74 38.00 -3.80
N ALA A 28 51.53 37.52 -4.78
CA ALA A 28 52.33 36.31 -4.62
C ALA A 28 53.43 36.50 -3.56
N GLN A 29 54.08 37.68 -3.52
CA GLN A 29 55.09 38.01 -2.51
C GLN A 29 54.48 38.08 -1.10
N GLU A 30 53.30 38.69 -0.94
CA GLU A 30 52.61 38.73 0.35
C GLU A 30 52.21 37.33 0.85
N GLN A 31 51.74 36.46 -0.03
CA GLN A 31 51.43 35.07 0.33
C GLN A 31 52.68 34.28 0.70
N HIS A 32 53.79 34.50 0.00
CA HIS A 32 55.05 33.85 0.32
C HIS A 32 55.57 34.29 1.71
N GLY A 33 55.50 35.58 2.03
CA GLY A 33 55.85 36.10 3.36
C GLY A 33 54.98 35.51 4.48
N LYS A 34 53.66 35.37 4.25
CA LYS A 34 52.75 34.71 5.20
C LYS A 34 53.12 33.25 5.43
N LEU A 35 53.40 32.51 4.36
CA LEU A 35 53.83 31.11 4.43
C LEU A 35 55.14 30.98 5.23
N GLN A 36 56.11 31.84 4.96
CA GLN A 36 57.40 31.81 5.65
C GLN A 36 57.25 32.08 7.15
N SER A 37 56.44 33.08 7.55
CA SER A 37 56.14 33.33 8.96
C SER A 37 55.41 32.18 9.65
N ARG A 38 54.66 31.35 8.91
CA ARG A 38 53.99 30.16 9.45
C ARG A 38 54.96 28.99 9.64
N ILE A 39 55.94 28.86 8.75
CA ILE A 39 57.01 27.86 8.88
C ILE A 39 57.85 28.15 10.11
N GLU A 40 58.28 29.40 10.31
CA GLU A 40 59.07 29.79 11.49
C GLU A 40 58.34 29.49 12.81
N LYS A 41 57.02 29.69 12.87
CA LYS A 41 56.20 29.31 14.03
C LYS A 41 56.12 27.81 14.26
N MET A 42 56.09 27.00 13.21
CA MET A 42 56.09 25.55 13.35
C MET A 42 57.45 25.03 13.87
N ASP A 43 58.55 25.61 13.41
CA ASP A 43 59.90 25.25 13.89
C ASP A 43 60.07 25.57 15.39
N GLU A 44 59.47 26.67 15.88
CA GLU A 44 59.50 27.02 17.30
C GLU A 44 58.73 26.00 18.15
N LEU A 45 57.54 25.58 17.72
CA LEU A 45 56.75 24.53 18.38
C LEU A 45 57.46 23.17 18.37
N LEU A 46 58.18 22.85 17.30
CA LEU A 46 58.90 21.58 17.18
C LEU A 46 60.06 21.51 18.18
N LYS A 47 60.79 22.62 18.36
CA LYS A 47 61.83 22.73 19.40
C LYS A 47 61.26 22.60 20.82
N GLU A 48 60.08 23.15 21.07
CA GLU A 48 59.40 22.99 22.36
C GLU A 48 59.03 21.52 22.62
N ALA A 49 58.49 20.83 21.62
CA ALA A 49 58.19 19.40 21.71
C ALA A 49 59.44 18.53 21.94
N GLU A 50 60.55 18.82 21.26
CA GLU A 50 61.83 18.16 21.51
C GLU A 50 62.33 18.37 22.94
N SER A 51 62.19 19.59 23.49
CA SER A 51 62.54 19.87 24.88
C SER A 51 61.68 19.09 25.87
N CYS A 52 60.38 18.91 25.59
CA CYS A 52 59.49 18.10 26.43
C CYS A 52 59.87 16.61 26.40
N LEU A 53 60.26 16.07 25.25
CA LEU A 53 60.71 14.68 25.14
C LEU A 53 61.98 14.42 25.98
N VAL A 54 62.96 15.32 25.91
CA VAL A 54 64.19 15.19 26.71
C VAL A 54 63.90 15.23 28.21
N ALA A 55 62.94 16.05 28.65
CA ALA A 55 62.54 16.09 30.06
C ALA A 55 61.88 14.77 30.50
N LEU A 56 61.05 14.17 29.65
CA LEU A 56 60.40 12.88 29.95
C LEU A 56 61.38 11.71 29.99
N GLU A 57 62.38 11.68 29.10
CA GLU A 57 63.43 10.65 29.14
C GLU A 57 64.26 10.72 30.43
N ALA A 58 64.56 11.93 30.92
CA ALA A 58 65.29 12.12 32.17
C ALA A 58 64.50 11.66 33.42
N ASP A 59 63.17 11.82 33.42
CA ASP A 59 62.32 11.32 34.50
C ASP A 59 62.26 9.77 34.50
N SER A 60 62.31 9.13 33.34
CA SER A 60 62.29 7.66 33.21
C SER A 60 63.55 6.95 33.71
N GLU A 61 64.72 7.62 33.73
CA GLU A 61 65.96 7.04 34.26
C GLU A 61 66.03 7.05 35.81
N CYS A 62 65.07 7.67 36.51
CA CYS A 62 65.05 7.80 37.96
C CYS A 62 64.36 6.61 38.69
N GLU A 63 63.66 5.74 37.98
CA GLU A 63 62.85 4.63 38.55
C GLU A 63 63.64 3.34 38.85
N GLU A 64 64.98 3.32 38.69
CA GLU A 64 65.78 2.08 38.78
C GLU A 64 66.34 1.76 40.20
N TRP A 65 65.72 2.26 41.27
CA TRP A 65 66.16 2.02 42.67
C TRP A 65 65.01 1.60 43.60
N GLU A 66 64.42 0.43 43.37
CA GLU A 66 63.51 -0.22 44.34
C GLU A 66 63.95 -1.69 44.50
N ALA A 67 64.59 -2.00 45.62
CA ALA A 67 64.96 -3.36 45.99
C ALA A 67 64.89 -3.50 47.52
N ASP A 68 63.68 -3.68 48.06
CA ASP A 68 63.48 -4.32 49.37
C ASP A 68 62.01 -4.73 49.63
N CYS A 69 61.54 -5.88 49.12
CA CYS A 69 60.20 -6.38 49.48
C CYS A 69 60.15 -7.92 49.54
N SER A 70 59.88 -8.46 50.73
CA SER A 70 59.54 -9.88 50.94
C SER A 70 58.09 -10.12 51.40
N ASP A 71 57.32 -9.04 51.54
CA ASP A 71 55.85 -9.05 51.78
C ASP A 71 55.07 -8.86 50.45
N GLU A 72 55.70 -8.30 49.41
CA GLU A 72 55.09 -8.13 48.07
C GLU A 72 54.80 -9.45 47.37
N MET A 73 55.62 -10.50 47.55
CA MET A 73 55.45 -11.77 46.82
C MET A 73 54.10 -12.45 47.10
N THR A 74 53.55 -12.32 48.31
CA THR A 74 52.23 -12.89 48.67
C THR A 74 51.04 -12.01 48.25
N GLU A 75 51.25 -10.71 48.14
CA GLU A 75 50.24 -9.79 47.59
C GLU A 75 50.22 -9.88 46.05
N GLU A 76 51.39 -10.05 45.43
CA GLU A 76 51.57 -10.25 43.98
C GLU A 76 50.90 -11.55 43.50
N GLU A 77 51.07 -12.67 44.23
CA GLU A 77 50.36 -13.92 43.93
C GLU A 77 48.83 -13.79 44.04
N ASN A 78 48.30 -13.09 45.05
CA ASN A 78 46.85 -12.85 45.17
C ASN A 78 46.31 -11.91 44.09
N LEU A 79 47.07 -10.88 43.74
CA LEU A 79 46.74 -9.95 42.65
C LEU A 79 46.77 -10.65 41.30
N GLU A 80 47.66 -11.62 41.10
CA GLU A 80 47.74 -12.44 39.89
C GLU A 80 46.54 -13.39 39.76
N GLU A 81 46.12 -14.05 40.85
CA GLU A 81 44.88 -14.86 40.87
C GLU A 81 43.61 -14.00 40.62
N GLU A 82 43.53 -12.80 41.21
CA GLU A 82 42.44 -11.86 40.94
C GLU A 82 42.45 -11.37 39.48
N LEU A 83 43.63 -11.12 38.90
CA LEU A 83 43.79 -10.77 37.48
C LEU A 83 43.35 -11.89 36.55
N GLU A 84 43.71 -13.14 36.85
CA GLU A 84 43.27 -14.30 36.08
C GLU A 84 41.76 -14.50 36.17
N SER A 85 41.17 -14.35 37.37
CA SER A 85 39.72 -14.38 37.57
C SER A 85 39.00 -13.27 36.81
N LEU A 86 39.52 -12.05 36.85
CA LEU A 86 38.96 -10.90 36.12
C LEU A 86 39.07 -11.09 34.61
N LYS A 87 40.19 -11.62 34.10
CA LYS A 87 40.34 -11.96 32.66
C LYS A 87 39.35 -13.02 32.23
N ALA A 88 39.14 -14.07 33.04
CA ALA A 88 38.14 -15.10 32.73
C ALA A 88 36.71 -14.53 32.70
N GLN A 89 36.39 -13.61 33.62
CA GLN A 89 35.10 -12.90 33.61
C GLN A 89 34.96 -11.96 32.41
N GLU A 90 36.03 -11.27 32.01
CA GLU A 90 36.05 -10.42 30.82
C GLU A 90 35.80 -11.24 29.54
N GLU A 91 36.44 -12.40 29.40
CA GLU A 91 36.23 -13.30 28.26
C GLU A 91 34.81 -13.87 28.21
N GLU A 92 34.20 -14.15 29.37
CA GLU A 92 32.80 -14.59 29.43
C GLU A 92 31.84 -13.47 29.01
N LEU A 93 32.03 -12.26 29.55
CA LEU A 93 31.24 -11.08 29.19
C LEU A 93 31.40 -10.71 27.71
N GLN A 94 32.61 -10.85 27.14
CA GLN A 94 32.82 -10.64 25.70
C GLN A 94 32.07 -11.67 24.84
N ARG A 95 31.99 -12.93 25.28
CA ARG A 95 31.19 -13.97 24.62
C ARG A 95 29.69 -13.69 24.72
N GLU A 96 29.20 -13.25 25.88
CA GLU A 96 27.81 -12.84 26.07
C GLU A 96 27.45 -11.62 25.22
N LEU A 97 28.30 -10.60 25.18
CA LEU A 97 28.11 -9.43 24.33
C LEU A 97 28.07 -9.81 22.85
N SER A 98 28.98 -10.67 22.39
CA SER A 98 28.98 -11.16 21.00
C SER A 98 27.70 -11.96 20.69
N GLY A 99 27.20 -12.75 21.65
CA GLY A 99 25.94 -13.46 21.51
C GLY A 99 24.73 -12.54 21.43
N LEU A 100 24.69 -11.50 22.26
CA LEU A 100 23.64 -10.47 22.25
C LEU A 100 23.68 -9.62 20.97
N GLU A 101 24.86 -9.27 20.46
CA GLU A 101 25.01 -8.57 19.18
C GLU A 101 24.43 -9.40 18.02
N MET A 102 24.75 -10.70 17.96
CA MET A 102 24.20 -11.59 16.93
C MET A 102 22.66 -11.71 17.03
N GLN A 103 22.10 -11.80 18.23
CA GLN A 103 20.66 -11.81 18.44
C GLN A 103 20.01 -10.48 18.02
N ASN A 104 20.66 -9.36 18.30
CA ASN A 104 20.18 -8.03 17.92
C ASN A 104 20.21 -7.84 16.39
N GLU A 105 21.26 -8.31 15.72
CA GLU A 105 21.33 -8.33 14.25
C GLU A 105 20.23 -9.19 13.62
N GLN A 106 19.96 -10.37 14.21
CA GLN A 106 18.86 -11.23 13.76
C GLN A 106 17.51 -10.53 13.92
N MET A 107 17.25 -9.94 15.10
CA MET A 107 16.01 -9.21 15.38
C MET A 107 15.84 -8.02 14.45
N LEU A 108 16.91 -7.29 14.14
CA LEU A 108 16.88 -6.19 13.17
C LEU A 108 16.57 -6.68 11.75
N ALA A 109 17.07 -7.84 11.36
CA ALA A 109 16.72 -8.45 10.07
C ALA A 109 15.25 -8.85 10.02
N GLU A 110 14.72 -9.46 11.09
CA GLU A 110 13.31 -9.80 11.24
C GLU A 110 12.41 -8.56 11.21
N MET A 111 12.77 -7.49 11.94
CA MET A 111 12.03 -6.23 11.92
C MET A 111 12.00 -5.59 10.52
N LYS A 112 13.11 -5.62 9.79
CA LYS A 112 13.14 -5.10 8.40
C LYS A 112 12.26 -5.92 7.47
N GLN A 113 12.22 -7.24 7.64
CA GLN A 113 11.34 -8.10 6.86
C GLN A 113 9.87 -7.76 7.16
N LEU A 114 9.50 -7.64 8.43
CA LEU A 114 8.15 -7.27 8.84
C LEU A 114 7.74 -5.88 8.34
N GLU A 115 8.64 -4.89 8.39
CA GLU A 115 8.39 -3.55 7.85
C GLU A 115 8.15 -3.59 6.34
N GLN A 116 8.84 -4.47 5.61
CA GLN A 116 8.61 -4.66 4.18
C GLN A 116 7.27 -5.37 3.88
N GLU A 117 6.90 -6.36 4.69
CA GLU A 117 5.61 -7.04 4.61
C GLU A 117 4.45 -6.07 4.94
N GLU A 118 4.63 -5.20 5.94
CA GLU A 118 3.68 -4.14 6.29
C GLU A 118 3.48 -3.17 5.13
N LYS A 119 4.57 -2.66 4.53
CA LYS A 119 4.49 -1.79 3.35
C LYS A 119 3.79 -2.47 2.19
N SER A 120 4.11 -3.74 1.92
CA SER A 120 3.43 -4.50 0.86
C SER A 120 1.94 -4.68 1.14
N CYS A 121 1.56 -4.91 2.40
CA CYS A 121 0.15 -5.01 2.79
C CYS A 121 -0.55 -3.65 2.65
N GLN A 122 0.09 -2.56 3.06
CA GLN A 122 -0.44 -1.21 2.92
C GLN A 122 -0.63 -0.82 1.45
N GLU A 123 0.36 -1.08 0.59
CA GLU A 123 0.24 -0.86 -0.85
C GLU A 123 -0.92 -1.66 -1.46
N LEU A 124 -1.13 -2.91 -1.01
CA LEU A 124 -2.29 -3.70 -1.40
C LEU A 124 -3.61 -3.10 -0.91
N LEU A 125 -3.67 -2.63 0.34
CA LEU A 125 -4.86 -1.95 0.88
C LEU A 125 -5.18 -0.63 0.15
N GLU A 126 -4.16 0.13 -0.25
CA GLU A 126 -4.34 1.37 -1.03
C GLU A 126 -4.70 1.09 -2.50
N THR A 127 -4.19 -0.02 -3.07
CA THR A 127 -4.50 -0.44 -4.45
C THR A 127 -5.92 -1.00 -4.56
N TYR A 128 -6.40 -1.65 -3.50
CA TYR A 128 -7.71 -2.27 -3.43
C TYR A 128 -8.48 -1.62 -2.29
N ASP A 129 -9.31 -0.60 -2.57
CA ASP A 129 -10.30 -0.09 -1.61
C ASP A 129 -11.24 -1.24 -1.20
N PHE A 130 -10.87 -1.98 -0.16
CA PHE A 130 -11.63 -3.16 0.31
C PHE A 130 -12.88 -2.77 1.09
N THR A 131 -12.99 -1.51 1.53
CA THR A 131 -14.15 -1.01 2.25
C THR A 131 -15.11 -0.37 1.26
N GLU A 132 -16.08 -1.16 0.81
CA GLU A 132 -17.23 -0.68 0.03
C GLU A 132 -18.20 0.23 0.83
N TRP A 133 -17.81 0.60 2.06
CA TRP A 133 -18.60 1.45 2.96
C TRP A 133 -17.80 2.59 3.57
N GLU A 134 -18.49 3.68 3.83
CA GLU A 134 -18.01 4.85 4.55
C GLU A 134 -18.87 5.08 5.80
N ILE A 135 -18.26 5.49 6.92
CA ILE A 135 -19.00 5.85 8.14
C ILE A 135 -19.37 7.32 8.04
N THR A 136 -20.67 7.61 8.04
CA THR A 136 -21.18 8.98 7.98
C THR A 136 -21.55 9.53 9.34
N GLU A 137 -22.01 8.66 10.25
CA GLU A 137 -22.36 9.04 11.61
C GLU A 137 -21.90 7.95 12.59
N TRP A 138 -21.26 8.37 13.68
CA TRP A 138 -20.98 7.51 14.82
C TRP A 138 -21.36 8.22 16.11
N SER A 139 -22.30 7.64 16.85
CA SER A 139 -22.79 8.16 18.13
C SER A 139 -22.87 7.05 19.17
N GLU A 140 -23.20 7.42 20.42
CA GLU A 140 -23.42 6.43 21.48
C GLU A 140 -24.65 5.54 21.22
N GLN A 141 -25.63 6.02 20.44
CA GLN A 141 -26.92 5.35 20.24
C GLN A 141 -27.03 4.67 18.88
N GLN A 142 -26.28 5.15 17.88
CA GLN A 142 -26.36 4.64 16.52
C GLN A 142 -25.06 4.85 15.74
N ALA A 143 -24.83 4.02 14.73
CA ALA A 143 -23.84 4.23 13.69
C ALA A 143 -24.50 4.10 12.31
N VAL A 144 -24.10 4.96 11.38
CA VAL A 144 -24.63 4.99 10.01
C VAL A 144 -23.48 4.72 9.05
N PHE A 145 -23.69 3.72 8.18
CA PHE A 145 -22.74 3.30 7.16
C PHE A 145 -23.37 3.48 5.78
N ASN A 146 -22.66 4.10 4.87
CA ASN A 146 -23.09 4.29 3.50
C ASN A 146 -22.36 3.34 2.56
N PHE A 147 -23.08 2.74 1.61
CA PHE A 147 -22.55 1.87 0.58
C PHE A 147 -22.91 2.42 -0.82
N LEU A 148 -22.13 2.03 -1.84
CA LEU A 148 -22.35 2.42 -3.24
C LEU A 148 -22.51 3.93 -3.45
N TYR A 149 -21.50 4.72 -3.05
CA TYR A 149 -21.52 6.18 -3.23
C TYR A 149 -22.81 6.81 -2.67
N ASP A 150 -23.09 6.55 -1.39
CA ASP A 150 -24.27 7.04 -0.66
C ASP A 150 -25.64 6.59 -1.19
N SER A 151 -25.70 5.55 -2.04
CA SER A 151 -26.97 5.05 -2.58
C SER A 151 -27.70 4.09 -1.65
N ILE A 152 -26.99 3.48 -0.69
CA ILE A 152 -27.54 2.56 0.30
C ILE A 152 -27.04 2.98 1.67
N GLU A 153 -27.96 3.17 2.61
CA GLU A 153 -27.65 3.50 4.00
C GLU A 153 -27.93 2.29 4.89
N LEU A 154 -27.01 2.00 5.82
CA LEU A 154 -27.17 1.02 6.88
C LEU A 154 -27.13 1.75 8.22
N THR A 155 -28.26 1.77 8.92
CA THR A 155 -28.38 2.30 10.27
C THR A 155 -28.28 1.16 11.29
N VAL A 156 -27.29 1.23 12.17
CA VAL A 156 -27.09 0.30 13.29
C VAL A 156 -27.47 1.01 14.57
N VAL A 157 -28.49 0.51 15.29
CA VAL A 157 -28.91 1.08 16.58
C VAL A 157 -28.33 0.26 17.73
N PHE A 158 -27.56 0.92 18.59
CA PHE A 158 -26.92 0.32 19.76
C PHE A 158 -27.87 0.24 20.95
N GLY A 159 -27.79 -0.86 21.67
CA GLY A 159 -28.45 -1.11 22.93
C GLY A 159 -27.55 -0.82 24.13
N PRO A 160 -28.01 -1.16 25.35
CA PRO A 160 -27.22 -0.96 26.54
C PRO A 160 -25.90 -1.77 26.48
N PRO A 161 -24.82 -1.27 27.11
CA PRO A 161 -23.58 -2.03 27.25
C PRO A 161 -23.84 -3.33 28.01
N ILE A 162 -23.14 -4.40 27.65
CA ILE A 162 -23.25 -5.69 28.33
C ILE A 162 -22.46 -5.60 29.65
N ASP A 163 -23.13 -5.84 30.78
CA ASP A 163 -22.50 -5.84 32.11
C ASP A 163 -21.41 -6.93 32.21
N GLY A 164 -20.18 -6.53 32.55
CA GLY A 164 -19.07 -7.44 32.86
C GLY A 164 -17.73 -7.16 32.18
N ASP A 165 -17.65 -6.20 31.27
CA ASP A 165 -16.40 -5.86 30.56
C ASP A 165 -15.56 -4.88 31.40
N VAL A 166 -14.88 -5.40 32.42
CA VAL A 166 -14.02 -4.62 33.34
C VAL A 166 -12.58 -4.48 32.81
N PHE A 167 -12.27 -5.03 31.63
CA PHE A 167 -10.90 -5.08 31.08
C PHE A 167 -10.80 -4.75 29.58
N GLY A 168 -11.50 -3.72 29.10
CA GLY A 168 -11.29 -3.14 27.78
C GLY A 168 -11.87 -1.72 27.67
N GLU A 169 -11.24 -0.86 26.86
CA GLU A 169 -11.67 0.54 26.64
C GLU A 169 -13.02 0.67 25.90
N ASP A 170 -13.55 -0.42 25.31
CA ASP A 170 -14.83 -0.43 24.59
C ASP A 170 -15.71 -1.63 25.01
N PRO A 171 -16.74 -1.44 25.86
CA PRO A 171 -17.64 -2.53 26.23
C PRO A 171 -18.46 -2.98 25.02
N SER A 172 -18.46 -4.29 24.76
CA SER A 172 -19.28 -4.86 23.69
C SER A 172 -20.76 -4.49 23.87
N ARG A 173 -21.34 -3.77 22.90
CA ARG A 173 -22.74 -3.32 22.93
C ARG A 173 -23.65 -4.33 22.23
N LYS A 174 -24.86 -4.49 22.75
CA LYS A 174 -25.92 -5.22 22.03
C LYS A 174 -26.40 -4.39 20.85
N ILE A 175 -26.71 -5.00 19.71
CA ILE A 175 -27.37 -4.32 18.59
C ILE A 175 -28.87 -4.53 18.73
N VAL A 176 -29.63 -3.44 18.73
CA VAL A 176 -31.09 -3.45 18.84
C VAL A 176 -31.72 -3.56 17.47
N CYS A 177 -31.16 -2.85 16.49
CA CYS A 177 -31.73 -2.77 15.15
C CYS A 177 -30.64 -2.60 14.09
N LEU A 178 -30.91 -3.17 12.91
CA LEU A 178 -30.11 -3.06 11.69
C LEU A 178 -31.10 -2.77 10.56
N ASN A 179 -31.07 -1.55 10.05
CA ASN A 179 -31.98 -1.09 9.00
C ASN A 179 -31.18 -0.73 7.76
N PHE A 180 -31.67 -1.16 6.61
CA PHE A 180 -31.11 -0.79 5.31
C PHE A 180 -32.12 0.07 4.56
N GLU A 181 -31.67 1.21 4.05
CA GLU A 181 -32.49 2.15 3.30
C GLU A 181 -31.87 2.44 1.92
N SER A 182 -32.74 2.59 0.93
CA SER A 182 -32.38 2.94 -0.45
C SER A 182 -32.51 4.44 -0.62
N LEU A 183 -31.41 5.11 -0.96
CA LEU A 183 -31.37 6.55 -1.24
C LEU A 183 -31.36 6.87 -2.75
N LEU A 184 -31.37 5.83 -3.60
CA LEU A 184 -31.38 5.99 -5.06
C LEU A 184 -32.74 6.49 -5.56
N ASP A 185 -32.70 7.51 -6.42
CA ASP A 185 -33.87 7.98 -7.16
C ASP A 185 -34.12 7.08 -8.39
N GLU A 186 -35.04 6.11 -8.25
CA GLU A 186 -35.36 5.14 -9.32
C GLU A 186 -35.81 5.79 -10.63
N GLU A 187 -36.35 7.02 -10.62
CA GLU A 187 -36.82 7.69 -11.84
C GLU A 187 -35.67 8.33 -12.62
N LYS A 188 -34.60 8.76 -11.93
CA LYS A 188 -33.45 9.44 -12.54
C LYS A 188 -32.26 8.51 -12.75
N ALA A 189 -32.15 7.44 -11.99
CA ALA A 189 -30.99 6.57 -12.01
C ALA A 189 -30.92 5.71 -13.29
N PRO A 190 -29.71 5.36 -13.76
CA PRO A 190 -29.54 4.39 -14.83
C PRO A 190 -30.20 3.04 -14.49
N PRO A 191 -30.78 2.33 -15.47
CA PRO A 191 -31.35 1.00 -15.24
C PRO A 191 -30.35 -0.01 -14.64
N SER A 192 -29.06 0.13 -14.96
CA SER A 192 -27.96 -0.66 -14.38
C SER A 192 -27.90 -0.46 -12.86
N SER A 193 -27.89 0.78 -12.39
CA SER A 193 -27.87 1.14 -10.96
C SER A 193 -29.11 0.64 -10.23
N CYS A 194 -30.30 0.81 -10.82
CA CYS A 194 -31.56 0.30 -10.23
C CYS A 194 -31.53 -1.22 -10.08
N LEU A 195 -31.00 -1.96 -11.06
CA LEU A 195 -30.84 -3.41 -10.97
C LEU A 195 -29.87 -3.80 -9.85
N VAL A 196 -28.69 -3.17 -9.80
CA VAL A 196 -27.67 -3.43 -8.77
C VAL A 196 -28.28 -3.30 -7.38
N GLN A 197 -28.99 -2.20 -7.13
CA GLN A 197 -29.62 -1.95 -5.86
C GLN A 197 -30.71 -2.98 -5.54
N ARG A 198 -31.58 -3.32 -6.49
CA ARG A 198 -32.61 -4.36 -6.32
C ARG A 198 -32.01 -5.71 -5.96
N LEU A 199 -30.88 -6.09 -6.55
CA LEU A 199 -30.19 -7.34 -6.22
C LEU A 199 -29.59 -7.33 -4.81
N ILE A 200 -29.06 -6.18 -4.37
CA ILE A 200 -28.56 -6.01 -3.00
C ILE A 200 -29.70 -6.08 -1.98
N PHE A 201 -30.82 -5.41 -2.23
CA PHE A 201 -31.99 -5.52 -1.35
C PHE A 201 -32.59 -6.93 -1.34
N GLN A 202 -32.61 -7.62 -2.48
CA GLN A 202 -32.98 -9.04 -2.52
C GLN A 202 -32.07 -9.90 -1.63
N PHE A 203 -30.77 -9.62 -1.59
CA PHE A 203 -29.85 -10.27 -0.64
C PHE A 203 -30.24 -9.96 0.80
N ILE A 204 -30.39 -8.67 1.12
CA ILE A 204 -30.70 -8.19 2.47
C ILE A 204 -31.97 -8.82 3.00
N GLU A 205 -33.03 -8.87 2.19
CA GLU A 205 -34.30 -9.49 2.53
C GLU A 205 -34.17 -11.02 2.68
N SER A 206 -33.38 -11.67 1.82
CA SER A 206 -33.17 -13.13 1.88
C SER A 206 -32.45 -13.60 3.14
N GLN A 207 -31.64 -12.72 3.76
CA GLN A 207 -30.92 -13.05 4.99
C GLN A 207 -31.84 -13.08 6.22
N GLY A 208 -33.09 -12.62 6.13
CA GLY A 208 -34.07 -12.64 7.22
C GLY A 208 -33.76 -11.62 8.31
N CYS A 209 -33.84 -12.04 9.59
CA CYS A 209 -33.62 -11.15 10.72
C CYS A 209 -32.13 -10.91 10.99
N TRP A 210 -31.59 -9.81 10.45
CA TRP A 210 -30.20 -9.39 10.68
C TRP A 210 -29.83 -9.26 12.17
N GLN A 211 -30.80 -8.93 13.01
CA GLN A 211 -30.66 -8.87 14.48
C GLN A 211 -30.22 -10.21 15.09
N GLU A 212 -30.67 -11.35 14.53
CA GLU A 212 -30.28 -12.68 15.03
C GLU A 212 -28.83 -13.03 14.61
N LYS A 213 -28.40 -12.55 13.44
CA LYS A 213 -27.04 -12.78 12.92
C LYS A 213 -26.01 -11.85 13.55
N CYS A 214 -26.44 -10.69 14.01
CA CYS A 214 -25.59 -9.66 14.58
C CYS A 214 -26.14 -9.19 15.93
N PRO A 215 -26.08 -10.04 16.98
CA PRO A 215 -26.63 -9.69 18.28
C PRO A 215 -25.76 -8.65 19.02
N THR A 216 -24.47 -8.58 18.71
CA THR A 216 -23.50 -7.70 19.39
C THR A 216 -22.58 -6.99 18.41
N LEU A 217 -21.99 -5.87 18.85
CA LEU A 217 -21.05 -5.06 18.06
C LEU A 217 -19.88 -5.88 17.48
N TYR A 218 -19.42 -6.92 18.17
CA TYR A 218 -18.36 -7.81 17.69
C TYR A 218 -18.70 -8.51 16.36
N HIS A 219 -19.99 -8.74 16.08
CA HIS A 219 -20.45 -9.38 14.85
C HIS A 219 -20.64 -8.38 13.70
N LEU A 220 -20.62 -7.07 13.98
CA LEU A 220 -20.85 -6.02 12.99
C LEU A 220 -19.82 -6.04 11.85
N PRO A 221 -18.49 -6.18 12.10
CA PRO A 221 -17.53 -6.27 11.01
C PRO A 221 -17.79 -7.43 10.05
N GLN A 222 -18.28 -8.57 10.55
CA GLN A 222 -18.62 -9.71 9.71
C GLN A 222 -19.83 -9.41 8.80
N VAL A 223 -20.87 -8.76 9.35
CA VAL A 223 -22.03 -8.31 8.55
C VAL A 223 -21.61 -7.30 7.49
N LEU A 224 -20.82 -6.30 7.87
CA LEU A 224 -20.31 -5.29 6.94
C LEU A 224 -19.53 -5.96 5.81
N ARG A 225 -18.66 -6.93 6.12
CA ARG A 225 -17.91 -7.70 5.12
C ARG A 225 -18.82 -8.49 4.17
N ASP A 226 -19.83 -9.17 4.71
CA ASP A 226 -20.76 -9.98 3.89
C ASP A 226 -21.58 -9.10 2.94
N VAL A 227 -22.04 -7.95 3.42
CA VAL A 227 -22.75 -6.95 2.59
C VAL A 227 -21.79 -6.33 1.56
N SER A 228 -20.59 -5.92 1.97
CA SER A 228 -19.56 -5.39 1.05
C SER A 228 -19.25 -6.34 -0.09
N LEU A 229 -19.16 -7.65 0.19
CA LEU A 229 -18.88 -8.64 -0.85
C LEU A 229 -20.00 -8.68 -1.91
N VAL A 230 -21.26 -8.63 -1.48
CA VAL A 230 -22.41 -8.62 -2.39
C VAL A 230 -22.49 -7.30 -3.15
N VAL A 231 -22.28 -6.19 -2.45
CA VAL A 231 -22.24 -4.84 -3.02
C VAL A 231 -21.18 -4.76 -4.13
N SER A 232 -19.96 -5.21 -3.86
CA SER A 232 -18.85 -5.21 -4.82
C SER A 232 -19.17 -6.03 -6.08
N ARG A 233 -19.70 -7.24 -5.90
CA ARG A 233 -20.11 -8.11 -7.02
C ARG A 233 -21.22 -7.49 -7.86
N CYS A 234 -22.21 -6.88 -7.21
CA CYS A 234 -23.30 -6.21 -7.91
C CYS A 234 -22.80 -4.93 -8.61
N LYS A 235 -21.87 -4.18 -8.02
CA LYS A 235 -21.21 -3.04 -8.65
C LYS A 235 -20.54 -3.44 -9.97
N ILE A 236 -19.73 -4.51 -9.94
CA ILE A 236 -19.09 -5.07 -11.15
C ILE A 236 -20.14 -5.45 -12.21
N LEU A 237 -21.25 -6.09 -11.80
CA LEU A 237 -22.35 -6.40 -12.71
C LEU A 237 -22.98 -5.15 -13.35
N GLY A 238 -23.16 -4.07 -12.59
CA GLY A 238 -23.62 -2.78 -13.11
C GLY A 238 -22.68 -2.26 -14.22
N GLU A 239 -21.38 -2.28 -13.96
CA GLU A 239 -20.35 -1.90 -14.94
C GLU A 239 -20.33 -2.83 -16.16
N GLU A 240 -20.62 -4.11 -15.99
CA GLU A 240 -20.75 -5.06 -17.10
C GLU A 240 -21.91 -4.69 -18.02
N ILE A 241 -23.05 -4.32 -17.45
CA ILE A 241 -24.24 -3.94 -18.21
C ILE A 241 -24.00 -2.64 -18.96
N GLU A 242 -23.43 -1.62 -18.31
CA GLU A 242 -23.09 -0.35 -18.97
C GLU A 242 -22.09 -0.57 -20.10
N PHE A 243 -21.12 -1.47 -19.91
CA PHE A 243 -20.22 -1.86 -20.97
C PHE A 243 -20.96 -2.53 -22.14
N LEU A 244 -21.92 -3.41 -21.88
CA LEU A 244 -22.70 -4.07 -22.94
C LEU A 244 -23.64 -3.10 -23.65
N GLU A 245 -24.21 -2.12 -22.96
CA GLU A 245 -25.00 -1.06 -23.58
C GLU A 245 -24.14 -0.19 -24.51
N ARG A 246 -22.91 0.13 -24.11
CA ARG A 246 -22.00 0.99 -24.87
C ARG A 246 -21.26 0.27 -25.99
N TRP A 247 -20.85 -0.98 -25.77
CA TRP A 247 -19.95 -1.75 -26.66
C TRP A 247 -20.57 -3.04 -27.20
N GLY A 248 -21.82 -3.35 -26.85
CA GLY A 248 -22.53 -4.57 -27.26
C GLY A 248 -22.56 -4.79 -28.78
N GLY A 249 -22.60 -3.71 -29.56
CA GLY A 249 -22.59 -3.80 -31.02
C GLY A 249 -21.40 -4.58 -31.59
N LYS A 250 -20.24 -4.58 -30.92
CA LYS A 250 -19.07 -5.38 -31.30
C LYS A 250 -19.32 -6.89 -31.23
N PHE A 251 -20.30 -7.31 -30.43
CA PHE A 251 -20.66 -8.70 -30.18
C PHE A 251 -21.95 -9.12 -30.88
N ASN A 252 -22.43 -8.36 -31.87
CA ASN A 252 -23.75 -8.54 -32.49
C ASN A 252 -24.92 -8.42 -31.50
N LEU A 253 -24.70 -7.75 -30.36
CA LEU A 253 -25.75 -7.41 -29.39
C LEU A 253 -26.37 -6.07 -29.82
N LEU A 254 -27.62 -6.12 -30.28
CA LEU A 254 -28.35 -4.94 -30.75
C LEU A 254 -28.92 -4.11 -29.61
N LYS A 255 -29.41 -4.77 -28.57
CA LYS A 255 -30.10 -4.10 -27.47
C LYS A 255 -29.95 -4.89 -26.17
N THR A 256 -29.66 -4.16 -25.11
CA THR A 256 -29.79 -4.61 -23.72
C THR A 256 -31.03 -3.95 -23.15
N ALA A 257 -31.87 -4.70 -22.46
CA ALA A 257 -33.01 -4.17 -21.72
C ALA A 257 -33.09 -4.85 -20.36
N ILE A 258 -33.41 -4.08 -19.33
CA ILE A 258 -33.51 -4.56 -17.97
C ILE A 258 -34.97 -4.49 -17.56
N ASN A 259 -35.49 -5.58 -17.00
CA ASN A 259 -36.82 -5.64 -16.43
C ASN A 259 -36.74 -6.32 -15.07
N ASP A 260 -36.84 -5.54 -14.00
CA ASP A 260 -36.60 -5.97 -12.63
C ASP A 260 -35.23 -6.65 -12.47
N THR A 261 -35.20 -7.94 -12.16
CA THR A 261 -33.98 -8.75 -12.03
C THR A 261 -33.61 -9.49 -13.31
N LYS A 262 -34.35 -9.26 -14.41
CA LYS A 262 -34.15 -9.95 -15.68
C LYS A 262 -33.45 -9.05 -16.69
N VAL A 263 -32.33 -9.52 -17.22
CA VAL A 263 -31.58 -8.86 -18.29
C VAL A 263 -31.90 -9.53 -19.61
N LYS A 264 -32.42 -8.75 -20.55
CA LYS A 264 -32.75 -9.16 -21.91
C LYS A 264 -31.67 -8.68 -22.86
N LEU A 265 -31.11 -9.61 -23.62
CA LEU A 265 -30.04 -9.40 -24.58
C LEU A 265 -30.54 -9.81 -25.97
N LEU A 266 -30.74 -8.83 -26.85
CA LEU A 266 -31.17 -9.07 -28.23
C LEU A 266 -29.96 -9.20 -29.15
N PHE A 267 -29.70 -10.42 -29.61
CA PHE A 267 -28.65 -10.69 -30.59
C PHE A 267 -29.21 -10.70 -32.01
N SER A 268 -28.44 -10.16 -32.95
CA SER A 268 -28.76 -10.22 -34.38
C SER A 268 -27.50 -10.19 -35.21
N ALA A 269 -27.29 -11.24 -36.00
CA ALA A 269 -26.19 -11.33 -36.95
C ALA A 269 -26.75 -11.78 -38.31
N SER A 270 -26.59 -10.94 -39.33
CA SER A 270 -27.00 -11.27 -40.69
C SER A 270 -26.14 -12.39 -41.30
N ALA A 271 -24.84 -12.38 -41.02
CA ALA A 271 -23.88 -13.39 -41.49
C ALA A 271 -24.28 -14.81 -41.05
N ALA A 272 -24.56 -14.98 -39.75
CA ALA A 272 -25.03 -16.25 -39.19
C ALA A 272 -26.54 -16.52 -39.43
N PHE A 273 -27.25 -15.63 -40.15
CA PHE A 273 -28.70 -15.67 -40.34
C PHE A 273 -29.48 -15.94 -39.03
N ALA A 274 -29.10 -15.22 -37.97
CA ALA A 274 -29.59 -15.48 -36.62
C ALA A 274 -30.12 -14.20 -35.95
N LYS A 275 -31.27 -14.33 -35.29
CA LYS A 275 -31.83 -13.31 -34.41
C LYS A 275 -32.59 -13.96 -33.27
N PHE A 276 -32.20 -13.68 -32.03
CA PHE A 276 -32.84 -14.23 -30.84
C PHE A 276 -32.67 -13.28 -29.65
N GLU A 277 -33.60 -13.34 -28.72
CA GLU A 277 -33.55 -12.64 -27.44
C GLU A 277 -33.23 -13.64 -26.33
N LEU A 278 -32.14 -13.40 -25.60
CA LEU A 278 -31.75 -14.16 -24.42
C LEU A 278 -32.20 -13.38 -23.18
N THR A 279 -33.01 -13.99 -22.33
CA THR A 279 -33.37 -13.42 -21.03
C THR A 279 -32.63 -14.17 -19.93
N LEU A 280 -31.83 -13.47 -19.14
CA LEU A 280 -31.09 -13.99 -17.99
C LEU A 280 -31.76 -13.49 -16.71
N SER A 281 -32.07 -14.40 -15.79
CA SER A 281 -32.61 -14.04 -14.47
C SER A 281 -31.46 -13.93 -13.48
N LEU A 282 -31.17 -12.71 -13.02
CA LEU A 282 -30.10 -12.43 -12.08
C LEU A 282 -30.59 -12.58 -10.65
N SER A 283 -29.63 -12.82 -9.75
CA SER A 283 -29.87 -12.88 -8.30
C SER A 283 -28.65 -12.34 -7.57
N ALA A 284 -28.79 -12.07 -6.27
CA ALA A 284 -27.70 -11.67 -5.38
C ALA A 284 -26.48 -12.60 -5.38
N ASN A 285 -26.66 -13.87 -5.81
CA ASN A 285 -25.59 -14.85 -5.88
C ASN A 285 -24.70 -14.70 -7.12
N TYR A 286 -24.97 -13.73 -7.99
CA TYR A 286 -24.10 -13.43 -9.13
C TYR A 286 -22.70 -12.97 -8.64
N PRO A 287 -21.60 -13.35 -9.32
CA PRO A 287 -21.53 -14.27 -10.46
C PRO A 287 -21.42 -15.76 -10.06
N SER A 288 -21.43 -16.09 -8.77
CA SER A 288 -21.07 -17.40 -8.22
C SER A 288 -21.99 -18.58 -8.56
N ALA A 289 -23.13 -18.35 -9.22
CA ALA A 289 -24.08 -19.39 -9.59
C ALA A 289 -24.45 -19.33 -11.07
N SER A 290 -24.79 -20.49 -11.66
CA SER A 290 -25.33 -20.57 -13.01
C SER A 290 -26.64 -19.78 -13.13
N LEU A 291 -26.77 -18.97 -14.17
CA LEU A 291 -27.93 -18.11 -14.37
C LEU A 291 -29.08 -18.88 -15.05
N PRO A 292 -30.29 -18.88 -14.45
CA PRO A 292 -31.49 -19.32 -15.17
C PRO A 292 -31.71 -18.44 -16.39
N PHE A 293 -31.93 -19.06 -17.54
CA PHE A 293 -32.10 -18.36 -18.80
C PHE A 293 -33.28 -18.89 -19.60
N THR A 294 -33.80 -18.05 -20.50
CA THR A 294 -34.82 -18.44 -21.49
C THR A 294 -34.47 -17.80 -22.83
N VAL A 295 -34.66 -18.52 -23.93
CA VAL A 295 -34.34 -18.05 -25.28
C VAL A 295 -35.62 -17.85 -26.10
N GLN A 296 -35.81 -16.65 -26.64
CA GLN A 296 -36.86 -16.36 -27.60
C GLN A 296 -36.25 -16.21 -29.00
N LYS A 297 -36.39 -17.27 -29.80
CA LYS A 297 -35.94 -17.34 -31.18
C LYS A 297 -36.83 -16.51 -32.11
N GLN A 298 -36.21 -15.68 -32.97
CA GLN A 298 -36.91 -14.92 -34.02
C GLN A 298 -36.52 -15.38 -35.42
N ILE A 299 -35.22 -15.58 -35.68
CA ILE A 299 -34.64 -15.97 -36.98
C ILE A 299 -33.47 -16.94 -36.74
N GLY A 300 -33.29 -17.91 -37.64
CA GLY A 300 -32.16 -18.86 -37.62
C GLY A 300 -32.52 -20.19 -36.99
N ASN A 301 -31.52 -20.95 -36.54
CA ASN A 301 -31.72 -22.24 -35.85
C ASN A 301 -31.36 -22.25 -34.37
N ILE A 302 -30.67 -21.21 -33.88
CA ILE A 302 -30.21 -21.11 -32.49
C ILE A 302 -31.40 -21.08 -31.53
N GLY A 303 -31.44 -22.07 -30.64
CA GLY A 303 -32.44 -22.23 -29.60
C GLY A 303 -31.79 -22.39 -28.22
N GLU A 304 -32.52 -23.05 -27.32
CA GLU A 304 -32.13 -23.19 -25.91
C GLU A 304 -30.97 -24.18 -25.74
N GLU A 305 -30.91 -25.23 -26.56
CA GLU A 305 -29.86 -26.26 -26.51
C GLU A 305 -28.48 -25.71 -26.88
N GLU A 306 -28.38 -24.94 -27.97
CA GLU A 306 -27.11 -24.36 -28.40
C GLU A 306 -26.61 -23.32 -27.39
N ILE A 307 -27.51 -22.51 -26.85
CA ILE A 307 -27.17 -21.52 -25.81
C ILE A 307 -26.76 -22.23 -24.51
N SER A 308 -27.47 -23.29 -24.11
CA SER A 308 -27.10 -24.08 -22.93
C SER A 308 -25.69 -24.66 -23.06
N ALA A 309 -25.33 -25.18 -24.23
CA ALA A 309 -24.00 -25.73 -24.50
C ALA A 309 -22.90 -24.66 -24.43
N VAL A 310 -23.20 -23.41 -24.82
CA VAL A 310 -22.25 -22.30 -24.66
C VAL A 310 -22.13 -21.91 -23.18
N LEU A 311 -23.26 -21.74 -22.48
CA LEU A 311 -23.30 -21.30 -21.08
C LEU A 311 -22.61 -22.28 -20.12
N SER A 312 -22.71 -23.60 -20.37
CA SER A 312 -22.03 -24.61 -19.57
C SER A 312 -20.51 -24.53 -19.63
N ASN A 313 -19.95 -23.93 -20.69
CA ASN A 313 -18.51 -23.76 -20.88
C ASN A 313 -17.99 -22.43 -20.31
N VAL A 314 -18.86 -21.54 -19.81
CA VAL A 314 -18.44 -20.23 -19.31
C VAL A 314 -17.95 -20.35 -17.87
N PRO A 315 -16.69 -19.98 -17.57
CA PRO A 315 -16.20 -19.96 -16.20
C PRO A 315 -16.95 -18.92 -15.36
N ILE A 316 -17.47 -19.39 -14.23
CA ILE A 316 -18.07 -18.55 -13.17
C ILE A 316 -16.98 -17.66 -12.54
N GLY A 317 -17.32 -16.41 -12.25
CA GLY A 317 -16.43 -15.43 -11.62
C GLY A 317 -16.64 -14.03 -12.18
N ASP A 318 -15.76 -13.09 -11.84
CA ASP A 318 -15.88 -11.69 -12.26
C ASP A 318 -15.96 -11.56 -13.79
N HIS A 319 -16.77 -10.62 -14.28
CA HIS A 319 -17.04 -10.44 -15.71
C HIS A 319 -17.79 -11.59 -16.39
N TYR A 320 -18.62 -12.33 -15.64
CA TYR A 320 -19.35 -13.50 -16.15
C TYR A 320 -20.26 -13.15 -17.33
N LEU A 321 -21.05 -12.08 -17.23
CA LEU A 321 -21.98 -11.64 -18.26
C LEU A 321 -21.25 -11.24 -19.55
N ARG A 322 -20.12 -10.51 -19.42
CA ARG A 322 -19.27 -10.18 -20.57
C ARG A 322 -18.69 -11.42 -21.24
N ARG A 323 -18.28 -12.43 -20.47
CA ARG A 323 -17.80 -13.71 -21.00
C ARG A 323 -18.91 -14.47 -21.73
N ILE A 324 -20.12 -14.52 -21.17
CA ILE A 324 -21.30 -15.11 -21.83
C ILE A 324 -21.50 -14.48 -23.22
N VAL A 325 -21.60 -13.15 -23.27
CA VAL A 325 -21.83 -12.42 -24.52
C VAL A 325 -20.70 -12.67 -25.54
N SER A 326 -19.45 -12.68 -25.07
CA SER A 326 -18.28 -12.92 -25.91
C SER A 326 -18.29 -14.34 -26.51
N LEU A 327 -18.63 -15.35 -25.72
CA LEU A 327 -18.66 -16.75 -26.17
C LEU A 327 -19.86 -17.03 -27.08
N ILE A 328 -21.03 -16.42 -26.82
CA ILE A 328 -22.17 -16.47 -27.75
C ILE A 328 -21.77 -15.86 -29.09
N HIS A 329 -21.11 -14.71 -29.07
CA HIS A 329 -20.64 -14.06 -30.29
C HIS A 329 -19.69 -14.97 -31.07
N GLN A 330 -18.66 -15.53 -30.41
CA GLN A 330 -17.64 -16.36 -31.05
C GLN A 330 -18.18 -17.69 -31.58
N ASN A 331 -19.03 -18.38 -30.81
CA ASN A 331 -19.44 -19.74 -31.14
C ASN A 331 -20.70 -19.79 -32.03
N LEU A 332 -21.59 -18.80 -31.93
CA LEU A 332 -22.91 -18.86 -32.56
C LEU A 332 -23.15 -17.77 -33.60
N LEU A 333 -22.41 -16.66 -33.55
CA LEU A 333 -22.68 -15.49 -34.40
C LEU A 333 -21.54 -15.10 -35.33
N GLN A 334 -20.33 -15.66 -35.15
CA GLN A 334 -19.27 -15.59 -36.14
C GLN A 334 -19.46 -16.69 -37.17
N ASP A 335 -19.11 -16.39 -38.43
CA ASP A 335 -19.22 -17.34 -39.55
C ASP A 335 -18.54 -18.68 -39.20
N PRO A 336 -19.12 -19.83 -39.60
CA PRO A 336 -18.36 -21.05 -39.63
C PRO A 336 -17.18 -20.85 -40.57
N ARG A 337 -15.96 -21.04 -40.05
CA ARG A 337 -14.75 -21.07 -40.88
C ARG A 337 -14.80 -22.17 -41.92
#